data_AF-A0A6H1ZMQ7-F1
#
_entry.id   AF-A0A6H1ZMQ7-F1
#
_cell.length_a   1.000
_cell.length_b   1.000
_cell.length_c   1.000
_cell.angle_alpha   90.00
_cell.angle_beta   90.00
_cell.angle_gamma   90.00
#
_symmetry.space_group_name_H-M   'P 1'
#
loop_
_entity.id
_entity.type
_entity.pdbx_description
1 polymer ?
#
loop_
_entity_poly.entity_id
_entity_poly.type
_entity_poly.pdbx_seq_one_letter_code
_entity_poly.pdbx_strand_id
1 'polypeptide(L)'
;AIGEPIPGPREYEAEVMMNMAAGTGGDIYNNLYRAGSQFNANFYFFRTSGTDSTNIWMSGCKAMNCTQPTKKEGVLEQTLTWQPTSCGMLVNVDAAAGSAPQ
;
A
#
# COMPACT_ATOMS: atom_id res chain seq x y z
N ALA A 1 -33.17 11.92 0.69
CA ALA A 1 -33.64 11.00 -0.36
C ALA A 1 -33.83 9.62 0.26
N ILE A 2 -34.98 8.97 0.05
CA ILE A 2 -35.20 7.58 0.45
C ILE A 2 -34.60 6.72 -0.66
N GLY A 3 -33.60 5.89 -0.36
CA GLY A 3 -33.06 4.90 -1.31
C GLY A 3 -31.65 5.14 -1.85
N GLU A 4 -30.84 6.01 -1.25
CA GLU A 4 -29.40 5.93 -1.53
C GLU A 4 -28.86 4.62 -0.92
N PRO A 5 -28.16 3.77 -1.70
CA PRO A 5 -27.61 2.53 -1.18
C PRO A 5 -26.67 2.87 -0.02
N ILE A 6 -27.00 2.38 1.17
CA ILE A 6 -26.09 2.43 2.31
C ILE A 6 -24.83 1.71 1.87
N PRO A 7 -23.64 2.35 1.89
CA PRO A 7 -22.41 1.68 1.52
C PRO A 7 -22.27 0.42 2.37
N GLY A 8 -22.37 -0.74 1.75
CA GLY A 8 -22.10 -2.01 2.42
C GLY A 8 -20.64 -2.07 2.88
N PRO A 9 -20.30 -3.05 3.74
CA PRO A 9 -18.91 -3.30 4.07
C PRO A 9 -18.10 -3.47 2.77
N ARG A 10 -17.07 -2.65 2.62
CA ARG A 10 -16.16 -2.72 1.47
C ARG A 10 -15.01 -3.64 1.85
N GLU A 11 -14.78 -4.65 1.01
CA GLU A 11 -13.57 -5.46 1.10
C GLU A 11 -12.48 -4.77 0.28
N TYR A 12 -11.33 -4.55 0.90
CA TYR A 12 -10.17 -3.92 0.28
C TYR A 12 -9.02 -4.91 0.23
N GLU A 13 -8.25 -4.84 -0.83
CA GLU A 13 -7.03 -5.63 -1.01
C GLU A 13 -5.95 -4.73 -1.63
N ALA A 14 -4.72 -4.89 -1.16
CA ALA A 14 -3.55 -4.25 -1.73
C ALA A 14 -2.47 -5.29 -1.96
N GLU A 15 -1.99 -5.40 -3.19
CA GLU A 15 -0.84 -6.23 -3.55
C GLU A 15 0.31 -5.32 -3.96
N VAL A 16 1.48 -5.52 -3.34
CA VAL A 16 2.68 -4.75 -3.62
C VAL A 16 3.85 -5.69 -3.81
N MET A 17 4.56 -5.48 -4.92
CA MET A 17 5.82 -6.16 -5.22
C MET A 17 6.97 -5.21 -4.92
N MET A 18 7.89 -5.63 -4.07
CA MET A 18 9.03 -4.80 -3.66
C MET A 18 10.33 -5.59 -3.74
N ASN A 19 11.38 -4.89 -4.19
CA ASN A 19 12.76 -5.34 -4.04
C ASN A 19 13.32 -4.80 -2.72
N MET A 20 13.57 -5.71 -1.78
CA MET A 20 13.95 -5.36 -0.42
C MET A 20 15.23 -6.05 0.01
N ALA A 21 15.99 -5.44 0.92
CA ALA A 21 17.08 -6.12 1.59
C ALA A 21 16.55 -7.33 2.38
N ALA A 22 17.27 -8.46 2.34
CA ALA A 22 16.83 -9.72 2.96
C ALA A 22 16.46 -9.58 4.44
N GLY A 23 17.15 -8.72 5.20
CA GLY A 23 16.82 -8.42 6.60
C GLY A 23 15.42 -7.82 6.73
N THR A 24 15.13 -6.76 5.99
CA THR A 24 13.80 -6.11 6.01
C THR A 24 12.70 -7.04 5.51
N GLY A 25 12.95 -7.81 4.46
CA GLY A 25 11.99 -8.81 3.98
C GLY A 25 11.72 -9.91 5.02
N GLY A 26 12.74 -10.30 5.78
CA GLY A 26 12.62 -11.22 6.91
C GLY A 26 11.79 -10.64 8.05
N ASP A 27 12.00 -9.37 8.39
CA ASP A 27 11.25 -8.69 9.44
C ASP A 27 9.76 -8.55 9.09
N ILE A 28 9.44 -8.20 7.84
CA ILE A 28 8.04 -8.17 7.37
C ILE A 28 7.42 -9.56 7.46
N TYR A 29 8.09 -10.59 6.96
CA TYR A 29 7.58 -11.95 6.99
C TYR A 29 7.33 -12.43 8.42
N ASN A 30 8.28 -12.21 9.34
CA ASN A 30 8.16 -12.70 10.72
C ASN A 30 7.16 -11.90 11.54
N ASN A 31 7.21 -10.56 11.48
CA ASN A 31 6.48 -9.69 12.38
C ASN A 31 5.09 -9.31 11.86
N LEU A 32 4.92 -9.16 10.55
CA LEU A 32 3.63 -8.76 9.96
C LEU A 32 2.82 -9.97 9.52
N TYR A 33 3.43 -10.89 8.77
CA TYR A 33 2.73 -12.07 8.25
C TYR A 33 2.62 -13.20 9.28
N ARG A 34 3.73 -13.78 9.72
CA ARG A 34 3.74 -14.96 10.60
C ARG A 34 3.15 -14.68 12.00
N ALA A 35 3.43 -13.52 12.56
CA ALA A 35 2.86 -13.11 13.84
C ALA A 35 1.40 -12.62 13.71
N GLY A 36 0.91 -12.36 12.50
CA GLY A 36 -0.46 -11.89 12.26
C GLY A 36 -0.74 -10.48 12.79
N SER A 37 0.30 -9.64 12.88
CA SER A 37 0.17 -8.29 13.43
C SER A 37 -0.67 -7.40 12.53
N GLN A 38 -1.48 -6.53 13.14
CA GLN A 38 -2.13 -5.44 12.43
C GLN A 38 -1.18 -4.26 12.31
N PHE A 39 -1.17 -3.60 11.16
CA PHE A 39 -0.34 -2.42 10.90
C PHE A 39 -1.08 -1.39 10.04
N ASN A 40 -0.53 -0.19 9.97
CA ASN A 40 -0.97 0.85 9.04
C ASN A 40 0.13 1.05 8.00
N ALA A 41 -0.25 1.34 6.76
CA ALA A 41 0.68 1.59 5.67
C ALA A 41 0.43 2.95 5.03
N ASN A 42 1.50 3.59 4.59
CA ASN A 42 1.46 4.84 3.85
C ASN A 42 2.44 4.73 2.68
N PHE A 43 1.92 4.74 1.46
CA PHE A 43 2.70 4.78 0.24
C PHE A 43 2.70 6.18 -0.33
N TYR A 44 3.89 6.75 -0.42
CA TYR A 44 4.11 8.07 -1.00
C TYR A 44 4.79 7.91 -2.36
N PHE A 45 4.02 8.12 -3.42
CA PHE A 45 4.50 8.16 -4.78
C PHE A 45 4.78 9.62 -5.13
N PHE A 46 6.00 9.90 -5.58
CA PHE A 46 6.38 11.22 -6.08
C PHE A 46 7.17 11.05 -7.37
N ARG A 47 7.01 11.99 -8.29
CA ARG A 47 7.88 12.04 -9.47
C ARG A 47 9.22 12.62 -9.06
N THR A 48 10.30 12.08 -9.62
CA THR A 48 11.66 12.59 -9.40
C THR A 48 11.83 14.03 -9.91
N SER A 49 10.96 14.46 -10.83
CA SER A 49 10.84 15.84 -11.32
C SER A 49 9.37 16.30 -11.29
N GLY A 50 9.15 17.57 -10.95
CA GLY A 50 7.82 18.16 -10.73
C GLY A 50 7.39 18.12 -9.26
N THR A 51 6.19 18.64 -8.96
CA THR A 51 5.63 18.65 -7.59
C THR A 51 4.51 17.63 -7.37
N ASP A 52 4.08 16.94 -8.44
CA ASP A 52 3.03 15.93 -8.35
C ASP A 52 3.41 14.79 -7.41
N SER A 53 2.49 14.50 -6.50
CA SER A 53 2.60 13.39 -5.57
C SER A 53 1.26 12.71 -5.35
N THR A 54 1.30 11.43 -5.06
CA THR A 54 0.13 10.66 -4.63
C THR A 54 0.47 9.99 -3.30
N ASN A 55 -0.35 10.22 -2.30
CA ASN A 55 -0.27 9.52 -1.03
C ASN A 55 -1.44 8.53 -0.94
N ILE A 56 -1.13 7.26 -0.71
CA ILE A 56 -2.11 6.21 -0.41
C ILE A 56 -1.88 5.77 1.03
N TRP A 57 -2.90 5.92 1.88
CA TRP A 57 -2.85 5.41 3.25
C TRP A 57 -3.85 4.28 3.42
N MET A 58 -3.45 3.31 4.23
CA MET A 58 -4.25 2.14 4.57
C MET A 58 -4.15 1.91 6.07
N SER A 59 -5.29 1.58 6.70
CA SER A 59 -5.34 1.34 8.13
C SER A 59 -5.93 -0.03 8.46
N GLY A 60 -5.48 -0.59 9.58
CA GLY A 60 -5.90 -1.92 10.04
C GLY A 60 -5.56 -3.02 9.05
N CYS A 61 -4.39 -2.93 8.40
CA CYS A 61 -3.90 -3.91 7.45
C CYS A 61 -3.56 -5.22 8.16
N LYS A 62 -4.00 -6.34 7.60
CA LYS A 62 -3.50 -7.68 7.90
C LYS A 62 -2.77 -8.23 6.70
N ALA A 63 -1.58 -8.80 6.91
CA ALA A 63 -0.86 -9.50 5.86
C ALA A 63 -1.53 -10.85 5.59
N MET A 64 -2.01 -11.04 4.35
CA MET A 64 -2.70 -12.25 3.90
C MET A 64 -1.77 -13.22 3.20
N ASN A 65 -0.77 -12.68 2.51
CA ASN A 65 0.28 -13.46 1.87
C ASN A 65 1.61 -12.70 1.93
N CYS A 66 2.69 -13.44 2.15
CA CYS A 66 4.05 -12.96 2.11
C CYS A 66 4.96 -14.12 1.71
N THR A 67 5.68 -13.97 0.61
CA THR A 67 6.69 -14.96 0.19
C THR A 67 7.78 -15.03 1.25
N GLN A 68 8.09 -16.25 1.74
CA GLN A 68 9.18 -16.45 2.68
C GLN A 68 10.53 -16.07 2.03
N PRO A 69 11.34 -15.21 2.66
CA PRO A 69 12.68 -14.92 2.17
C PRO A 69 13.53 -16.19 2.13
N THR A 70 14.09 -16.53 0.96
CA THR A 70 14.84 -17.78 0.73
C THR A 70 16.35 -17.64 0.91
N LYS A 71 16.88 -16.43 0.90
CA LYS A 71 18.32 -16.15 1.07
C LYS A 71 18.55 -15.34 2.33
N LYS A 72 19.67 -15.60 3.02
CA LYS A 72 20.09 -14.86 4.22
C LYS A 72 20.59 -13.44 3.92
N GLU A 73 21.02 -13.19 2.68
CA GLU A 73 21.61 -11.92 2.24
C GLU A 73 21.16 -11.57 0.82
N GLY A 74 21.30 -10.28 0.46
CA GLY A 74 20.99 -9.75 -0.86
C GLY A 74 19.68 -8.96 -0.94
N VAL A 75 19.33 -8.58 -2.17
CA VAL A 75 18.03 -7.99 -2.50
C VAL A 75 17.10 -9.12 -2.95
N LEU A 76 15.91 -9.16 -2.36
CA LEU A 76 14.86 -10.14 -2.62
C LEU A 76 13.64 -9.44 -3.19
N GLU A 77 13.10 -10.00 -4.26
CA GLU A 77 11.76 -9.65 -4.72
C GLU A 77 10.74 -10.36 -3.81
N GLN A 78 9.87 -9.58 -3.19
CA GLN A 78 8.80 -10.08 -2.35
C GLN A 78 7.47 -9.51 -2.81
N THR A 79 6.48 -10.39 -2.96
CA THR A 79 5.09 -10.01 -3.14
C THR A 79 4.39 -10.07 -1.79
N LEU A 80 3.71 -8.98 -1.45
CA LEU A 80 2.96 -8.83 -0.22
C LEU A 80 1.52 -8.50 -0.55
N THR A 81 0.59 -9.28 0.00
CA THR A 81 -0.85 -9.04 -0.13
C THR A 81 -1.42 -8.67 1.23
N TRP A 82 -2.11 -7.53 1.30
CA TRP A 82 -2.66 -6.97 2.52
C TRP A 82 -4.16 -6.77 2.41
N GLN A 83 -4.87 -7.03 3.50
CA GLN A 83 -6.29 -6.74 3.65
C GLN A 83 -6.47 -5.57 4.64
N PRO A 84 -6.58 -4.33 4.15
CA PRO A 84 -6.86 -3.17 4.98
C PRO A 84 -8.33 -3.09 5.38
N THR A 85 -8.58 -2.47 6.54
CA THR A 85 -9.94 -2.15 7.00
C THR A 85 -10.46 -0.89 6.33
N SER A 86 -9.58 0.07 6.03
CA SER A 86 -9.92 1.26 5.27
C SER A 86 -8.72 1.77 4.48
N CYS A 87 -9.02 2.46 3.38
CA CYS A 87 -8.05 3.07 2.48
C CYS A 87 -8.46 4.50 2.15
N GLY A 88 -7.48 5.34 1.84
CA GLY A 88 -7.72 6.62 1.20
C GLY A 88 -6.55 7.02 0.31
N MET A 89 -6.81 7.99 -0.56
CA MET A 89 -5.83 8.50 -1.52
C MET A 89 -5.93 10.03 -1.60
N LEU A 90 -4.78 10.70 -1.61
CA LEU A 90 -4.62 12.12 -1.85
C LEU A 90 -3.75 12.25 -3.10
N VAL A 91 -4.28 12.93 -4.09
CA VAL A 91 -3.56 13.25 -5.33
C VAL A 91 -3.28 14.75 -5.29
N ASN A 92 -2.00 15.10 -5.21
CA ASN A 92 -1.52 16.45 -5.38
C ASN A 92 -1.00 16.58 -6.81
N VAL A 93 -1.71 17.35 -7.63
CA VAL A 93 -1.27 17.73 -8.98
C VAL A 93 -0.86 19.19 -8.97
N ASP A 94 0.22 19.52 -9.66
CA ASP A 94 0.64 20.90 -9.89
C ASP A 94 -0.52 21.67 -10.56
N ALA A 95 -0.98 22.75 -9.93
CA ALA A 95 -2.09 23.56 -10.45
C ALA A 95 -1.77 24.20 -11.82
N ALA A 96 -0.50 24.15 -12.27
CA ALA A 96 -0.06 24.66 -13.56
C ALA A 96 -0.53 23.82 -14.78
N ALA A 97 -1.06 22.61 -14.58
CA ALA A 97 -1.66 21.81 -15.65
C ALA A 97 -3.20 21.96 -15.76
N GLY A 98 -3.82 22.75 -14.87
CA GLY A 98 -5.27 22.95 -14.79
C GLY A 98 -5.86 23.98 -15.77
N SER A 99 -5.07 24.50 -16.71
CA SER A 99 -5.57 25.40 -17.77
C SER A 99 -5.51 24.73 -19.14
N ALA A 100 -6.32 23.70 -19.34
CA ALA A 100 -6.81 23.34 -20.67
C ALA A 100 -8.22 22.74 -20.55
N PRO A 101 -9.27 23.43 -21.01
CA PRO A 101 -10.59 22.83 -21.11
C PRO A 101 -10.60 21.79 -22.25
N GLN A 102 -11.25 20.66 -22.02
CA GLN A 102 -11.87 19.84 -23.06
C GLN A 102 -13.33 19.60 -22.69
#